data_AF-A0A356L3A7-F1
#
_entry.id   AF-A0A356L3A7-F1
#
_cell.length_a   1.000
_cell.length_b   1.000
_cell.length_c   1.000
_cell.angle_alpha   90.00
_cell.angle_beta   90.00
_cell.angle_gamma   90.00
#
_symmetry.space_group_name_H-M   'P 1'
#
loop_
_entity.id
_entity.type
_entity.pdbx_description
1 polymer ?
#
loop_
_entity_poly.entity_id
_entity_poly.type
_entity_poly.pdbx_seq_one_letter_code
_entity_poly.pdbx_strand_id
1 'polypeptide(L)' 'MKKIMAVMAIVLGVLLFGGTILIAALSEDLRSGFKTWGFMVIGYAGFALFAYGWMKITKKK' A
#
# COMPACT_ATOMS: atom_id res chain seq x y z
N MET A 1 6.74 11.75 17.77
CA MET A 1 7.22 11.65 16.37
C MET A 1 7.23 10.22 15.81
N LYS A 2 7.96 9.24 16.40
CA LYS A 2 8.07 7.87 15.82
C LYS A 2 6.74 7.12 15.62
N LYS A 3 5.74 7.34 16.50
CA LYS A 3 4.40 6.74 16.40
C LYS A 3 3.55 7.36 15.28
N ILE A 4 3.62 8.68 15.09
CA ILE A 4 2.88 9.40 14.03
C ILE A 4 3.34 8.92 12.65
N MET A 5 4.64 8.78 12.43
CA MET A 5 5.17 8.21 11.18
C MET A 5 4.69 6.78 10.93
N ALA A 6 4.56 5.97 11.98
CA ALA A 6 4.08 4.59 11.84
C ALA A 6 2.59 4.54 11.50
N VAL A 7 1.77 5.40 12.12
CA VAL A 7 0.35 5.55 11.79
C VAL A 7 0.17 6.07 10.36
N MET A 8 0.94 7.07 9.94
CA MET A 8 0.92 7.55 8.56
C MET A 8 1.30 6.46 7.56
N ALA A 9 2.31 5.63 7.87
CA ALA A 9 2.69 4.51 7.01
C ALA A 9 1.57 3.46 6.87
N ILE A 10 0.83 3.18 7.95
CA ILE A 10 -0.36 2.30 7.91
C ILE A 10 -1.45 2.92 7.04
N VAL A 11 -1.80 4.19 7.26
CA VAL A 11 -2.84 4.89 6.48
C VAL A 11 -2.47 4.93 5.00
N LEU A 12 -1.21 5.21 4.67
CA LEU A 12 -0.72 5.21 3.29
C LEU A 12 -0.76 3.80 2.68
N GLY A 13 -0.40 2.79 3.46
CA GLY A 13 -0.49 1.39 3.04
C GLY A 13 -1.92 0.95 2.74
N VAL A 14 -2.89 1.35 3.56
CA VAL A 14 -4.32 1.09 3.33
C VAL A 14 -4.83 1.83 2.10
N LEU A 15 -4.43 3.09 1.89
CA LEU A 15 -4.77 3.85 0.68
C LEU A 15 -4.22 3.20 -0.59
N LEU A 16 -2.98 2.73 -0.56
CA LEU A 16 -2.38 2.01 -1.68
C LEU A 16 -3.09 0.67 -1.93
N PHE A 17 -3.54 -0.02 -0.88
CA PHE A 17 -4.40 -1.19 -1.01
C PHE A 17 -5.72 -0.86 -1.73
N GLY A 18 -6.36 0.26 -1.37
CA GLY A 18 -7.51 0.78 -2.11
C GLY A 18 -7.19 1.07 -3.58
N GLY A 19 -6.01 1.63 -3.85
CA GLY A 19 -5.49 1.84 -5.20
C GLY A 19 -5.33 0.54 -6.00
N THR A 20 -4.83 -0.54 -5.40
CA THR A 20 -4.77 -1.86 -6.07
C THR A 20 -6.15 -2.41 -6.39
N ILE A 21 -7.14 -2.21 -5.50
CA ILE A 21 -8.52 -2.64 -5.74
C ILE A 21 -9.12 -1.85 -6.92
N LEU A 22 -8.87 -0.54 -7.00
CA LEU A 22 -9.32 0.28 -8.13
C LEU A 22 -8.67 -0.13 -9.45
N ILE A 23 -7.37 -0.42 -9.44
CA ILE A 23 -6.66 -0.91 -10.63
C ILE A 23 -7.21 -2.27 -11.05
N ALA A 24 -7.55 -3.14 -10.10
CA ALA A 24 -8.19 -4.43 -10.38
C ALA A 24 -9.58 -4.26 -11.00
N ALA A 25 -10.38 -3.35 -10.46
CA ALA A 25 -11.74 -3.07 -10.93
C ALA A 25 -11.76 -2.48 -12.34
N LEU A 26 -10.82 -1.58 -12.65
CA LEU A 26 -10.71 -0.94 -13.98
C LEU A 26 -9.79 -1.71 -14.93
N SER A 27 -9.40 -2.93 -14.58
CA SER A 27 -8.30 -3.63 -15.23
C SER A 27 -8.56 -4.08 -16.67
N GLU A 28 -9.80 -4.01 -17.14
CA GLU A 28 -10.19 -4.29 -18.53
C GLU A 28 -9.93 -3.09 -19.45
N ASP A 29 -10.07 -1.86 -18.92
CA ASP A 29 -9.86 -0.61 -19.66
C ASP A 29 -8.42 -0.08 -19.53
N LEU A 30 -7.65 -0.58 -18.56
CA LEU A 30 -6.26 -0.17 -18.36
C LEU A 30 -5.31 -0.84 -19.35
N ARG A 31 -4.46 0.00 -19.98
CA ARG A 31 -3.33 -0.44 -20.81
C ARG A 31 -2.50 -1.50 -20.08
N SER A 32 -2.21 -2.63 -20.75
CA SER A 32 -1.51 -3.81 -20.20
C SER A 32 -0.31 -3.46 -19.29
N GLY A 33 0.54 -2.51 -19.69
CA GLY A 33 1.68 -2.07 -18.90
C GLY A 33 1.31 -1.42 -17.57
N PHE A 34 0.28 -0.56 -17.54
CA PHE A 34 -0.17 0.09 -16.31
C PHE A 34 -0.87 -0.88 -15.36
N LYS A 35 -1.57 -1.89 -15.89
CA LYS A 35 -2.15 -2.94 -15.06
C LYS A 35 -1.06 -3.68 -14.29
N THR A 36 -0.05 -4.18 -14.98
CA THR A 36 1.02 -4.98 -14.36
C THR A 36 1.93 -4.16 -13.46
N TRP A 37 2.44 -3.02 -13.95
CA TRP A 37 3.33 -2.17 -13.15
C TRP A 37 2.59 -1.47 -12.02
N GLY A 38 1.35 -1.03 -12.25
CA GLY A 38 0.49 -0.44 -11.22
C GLY A 38 0.22 -1.44 -10.09
N PHE A 39 -0.15 -2.69 -10.42
CA PHE A 39 -0.35 -3.73 -9.41
C PHE A 39 0.91 -4.03 -8.62
N MET A 40 2.05 -4.22 -9.30
CA MET A 40 3.30 -4.52 -8.62
C MET A 40 3.73 -3.37 -7.71
N VAL A 41 3.83 -2.16 -8.25
CA VAL A 41 4.36 -1.03 -7.49
C VAL A 41 3.44 -0.66 -6.34
N ILE A 42 2.13 -0.52 -6.58
CA ILE A 42 1.18 -0.07 -5.57
C ILE A 42 0.90 -1.18 -4.55
N GLY A 43 0.80 -2.44 -5.01
CA GLY A 43 0.58 -3.59 -4.13
C GLY A 43 1.77 -3.85 -3.21
N TYR A 44 2.98 -3.97 -3.75
CA TYR A 44 4.17 -4.23 -2.94
C TYR A 44 4.52 -3.03 -2.05
N ALA A 45 4.44 -1.80 -2.55
CA ALA A 45 4.70 -0.61 -1.73
C ALA A 45 3.66 -0.45 -0.62
N GLY A 46 2.37 -0.67 -0.93
CA GLY A 46 1.29 -0.61 0.04
C GLY A 46 1.46 -1.62 1.16
N PHE A 47 1.75 -2.87 0.81
CA PHE A 47 2.02 -3.92 1.78
C PHE A 47 3.26 -3.64 2.62
N ALA A 48 4.37 -3.20 2.00
CA ALA A 48 5.61 -2.89 2.71
C ALA A 48 5.45 -1.74 3.70
N LEU A 49 4.72 -0.68 3.32
CA LEU A 49 4.44 0.46 4.20
C LEU A 49 3.51 0.09 5.36
N PHE A 50 2.47 -0.70 5.07
CA PHE A 50 1.58 -1.23 6.10
C PHE A 50 2.36 -2.10 7.09
N ALA A 51 3.15 -3.06 6.60
CA ALA A 51 3.96 -3.96 7.42
C ALA A 51 4.97 -3.18 8.26
N TYR A 52 5.64 -2.17 7.68
CA TYR A 52 6.58 -1.31 8.41
C TYR A 52 5.90 -0.53 9.53
N GLY A 53 4.78 0.15 9.22
CA GLY A 53 4.01 0.91 10.18
C GLY A 53 3.47 0.01 11.30
N TRP A 54 2.93 -1.16 10.94
CA TRP A 54 2.46 -2.16 11.88
C TRP A 54 3.56 -2.64 12.80
N MET A 55 4.68 -3.16 12.26
CA MET A 55 5.82 -3.61 13.07
C MET A 55 6.32 -2.54 14.04
N LYS A 56 6.30 -1.27 13.63
CA LYS A 56 6.78 -0.16 14.45
C LYS A 56 5.81 0.25 15.58
N ILE A 57 4.51 0.01 15.41
CA ILE A 57 3.50 0.18 16.47
C ILE A 57 3.47 -1.03 17.40
N THR A 58 3.57 -2.24 16.85
CA THR A 58 3.43 -3.51 17.56
C THR A 58 4.73 -3.94 18.25
N LYS A 59 5.86 -3.28 17.98
CA LYS A 59 7.11 -3.49 18.73
C LYS A 59 6.90 -3.10 20.19
N LYS A 60 6.56 -4.10 21.02
CA LYS A 60 6.64 -3.96 22.48
C LYS A 60 8.09 -3.63 22.84
N LYS A 61 8.21 -2.70 23.79
CA LYS A 61 9.48 -2.18 24.31
C LYS A 61 10.33 -3.33 24.86
#